data_AF-A7T7H7-F1
#
_entry.id   AF-A7T7H7-F1
#
_cell.length_a   1.000
_cell.length_b   1.000
_cell.length_c   1.000
_cell.angle_alpha   90.00
_cell.angle_beta   90.00
_cell.angle_gamma   90.00
#
_symmetry.space_group_name_H-M   'P 1'
#
loop_
_entity.id
_entity.type
_entity.pdbx_description
1 polymer ?
#
loop_
_entity_poly.entity_id
_entity_poly.type
_entity_poly.pdbx_seq_one_letter_code
_entity_poly.pdbx_strand_id
1 'polypeptide(L)'
;ILGQVLIDGHTQNKWKVYPLDFHKTFTERAFLEVSWSKPTEGASFSPGFYRGILHIQGQPRDSFVHPKGWGKGVCLVNGKNLGRYWKLGPQEALYLPASWL
;
A
#
# COMPACT_ATOMS: atom_id res chain seq x y z
N ILE A 1 4.69 17.85 5.84
CA ILE A 1 5.62 18.56 6.75
C ILE A 1 4.95 19.90 7.05
N LEU A 2 4.72 20.23 8.32
CA LEU A 2 3.98 21.45 8.71
C LEU A 2 4.90 22.63 9.08
N GLY A 3 6.21 22.42 9.18
CA GLY A 3 7.21 23.43 9.52
C GLY A 3 8.44 23.37 8.64
N GLN A 4 9.47 24.14 9.01
CA GLN A 4 10.76 24.12 8.31
C GLN A 4 11.46 22.76 8.48
N VAL A 5 12.18 22.34 7.44
CA VAL A 5 13.13 21.23 7.54
C VAL A 5 14.53 21.82 7.59
N LEU A 6 15.29 21.43 8.60
CA LEU A 6 16.65 21.88 8.85
C LEU A 6 17.63 20.73 8.60
N ILE A 7 18.77 21.02 7.97
CA ILE A 7 19.95 20.16 7.96
C ILE A 7 21.06 20.97 8.61
N ASP A 8 21.61 20.46 9.70
CA ASP A 8 22.64 21.13 10.51
C ASP A 8 22.27 22.59 10.89
N GLY A 9 21.00 22.81 11.23
CA GLY A 9 20.48 24.15 11.59
C GLY A 9 20.15 25.06 10.41
N HIS A 10 20.42 24.65 9.17
CA HIS A 10 20.13 25.43 7.96
C HIS A 10 18.84 24.97 7.29
N THR A 11 17.95 25.92 6.97
CA THR A 11 16.65 25.64 6.32
C THR A 11 16.83 25.16 4.88
N GLN A 12 16.13 24.07 4.55
CA GLN A 12 16.05 23.51 3.21
C GLN A 12 14.79 23.99 2.49
N ASN A 13 14.94 24.60 1.31
CA ASN A 13 13.84 25.28 0.60
C ASN A 13 13.52 24.71 -0.79
N LYS A 14 14.43 23.96 -1.42
CA LYS A 14 14.28 23.49 -2.81
C LYS A 14 13.55 22.15 -2.87
N TRP A 15 12.25 22.18 -2.58
CA TRP A 15 11.41 20.98 -2.54
C TRP A 15 10.85 20.61 -3.90
N LYS A 16 10.81 19.29 -4.16
CA LYS A 16 9.92 18.69 -5.15
C LYS A 16 8.92 17.82 -4.39
N VAL A 17 7.63 18.06 -4.61
CA VAL A 17 6.56 17.36 -3.90
C VAL A 17 5.86 16.42 -4.87
N TYR A 18 5.69 15.17 -4.45
CA TYR A 18 4.97 14.14 -5.21
C TYR A 18 3.75 13.71 -4.40
N PRO A 19 2.54 14.17 -4.76
CA PRO A 19 1.34 13.72 -4.10
C PRO A 19 1.07 12.24 -4.45
N LEU A 20 0.83 11.43 -3.42
CA LEU A 20 0.40 10.03 -3.53
C LEU A 20 -0.95 9.92 -2.81
N ASP A 21 -2.03 10.21 -3.53
CA ASP A 21 -3.37 10.29 -2.92
C ASP A 21 -4.03 8.92 -2.68
N PHE A 22 -3.58 7.88 -3.40
CA PHE A 22 -4.15 6.52 -3.38
C PHE A 22 -5.66 6.47 -3.64
N HIS A 23 -6.20 7.44 -4.38
CA HIS A 23 -7.54 7.35 -4.94
C HIS A 23 -7.55 6.30 -6.06
N LYS A 24 -8.71 5.68 -6.30
CA LYS A 24 -8.87 4.60 -7.30
C LYS A 24 -8.25 4.98 -8.65
N THR A 25 -8.58 6.16 -9.17
CA THR A 25 -8.08 6.67 -10.45
C THR A 25 -6.56 6.85 -10.50
N PHE A 26 -5.95 7.35 -9.42
CA PHE A 26 -4.49 7.45 -9.30
C PHE A 26 -3.87 6.06 -9.33
N THR A 27 -4.37 5.13 -8.50
CA THR A 27 -3.80 3.78 -8.39
C THR A 27 -3.96 2.99 -9.68
N GLU A 28 -5.10 3.08 -10.36
CA GLU A 28 -5.33 2.40 -11.64
C GLU A 28 -4.34 2.89 -12.71
N ARG A 29 -4.16 4.21 -12.83
CA ARG A 29 -3.18 4.77 -13.77
C ARG A 29 -1.75 4.38 -13.40
N ALA A 30 -1.36 4.60 -12.15
CA ALA A 30 -0.01 4.31 -11.68
C ALA A 30 0.34 2.83 -11.88
N PHE A 31 -0.58 1.91 -11.61
CA PHE A 31 -0.33 0.47 -11.71
C PHE A 31 -0.32 -0.06 -13.16
N LEU A 32 -0.91 0.67 -14.11
CA LEU A 32 -0.76 0.41 -15.54
C LEU A 32 0.63 0.80 -16.06
N GLU A 33 1.21 1.87 -15.52
CA GLU A 33 2.52 2.39 -15.93
C GLU A 33 3.69 1.69 -15.21
N VAL A 34 3.44 1.09 -14.05
CA VAL A 34 4.48 0.39 -13.27
C VAL A 34 4.93 -0.89 -13.98
N SER A 35 6.24 -1.02 -14.14
CA SER A 35 6.88 -2.28 -14.54
C SER A 35 6.97 -3.23 -13.35
N TRP A 36 6.11 -4.24 -13.34
CA TRP A 36 6.07 -5.24 -12.27
C TRP A 36 7.20 -6.26 -12.44
N SER A 37 7.96 -6.48 -11.38
CA SER A 37 9.04 -7.47 -11.35
C SER A 37 8.91 -8.39 -10.14
N LYS A 38 9.64 -9.52 -10.16
CA LYS A 38 9.75 -10.38 -8.98
C LYS A 38 10.56 -9.65 -7.89
N PRO A 39 10.21 -9.84 -6.60
CA PRO A 39 11.02 -9.32 -5.51
C PRO A 39 12.46 -9.82 -5.64
N THR A 40 13.43 -8.92 -5.46
CA THR A 40 14.85 -9.29 -5.45
C THR A 40 15.24 -9.79 -4.07
N GLU A 41 15.83 -10.98 -3.98
CA GLU A 41 16.39 -11.49 -2.72
C GLU A 41 17.51 -10.56 -2.22
N GLY A 42 17.49 -10.25 -0.93
CA GLY A 42 18.46 -9.33 -0.32
C GLY A 42 18.21 -7.85 -0.60
N ALA A 43 17.10 -7.48 -1.25
CA ALA A 43 16.71 -6.08 -1.39
C ALA A 43 16.52 -5.43 -0.01
N SER A 44 17.02 -4.20 0.14
CA SER A 44 16.80 -3.37 1.32
C SER A 44 15.30 -3.11 1.54
N PHE A 45 14.85 -3.07 2.78
CA PHE A 45 13.49 -2.69 3.13
C PHE A 45 13.19 -1.25 2.67
N SER A 46 12.46 -1.10 1.58
CA SER A 46 11.97 0.18 1.07
C SER A 46 10.45 0.14 0.89
N PRO A 47 9.77 1.31 0.91
CA PRO A 47 8.37 1.37 0.52
C PRO A 47 8.20 0.88 -0.92
N GLY A 48 7.29 -0.08 -1.11
CA GLY A 48 7.05 -0.69 -2.42
C GLY A 48 5.61 -1.16 -2.57
N PHE A 49 5.20 -1.33 -3.82
CA PHE A 49 3.93 -1.93 -4.17
C PHE A 49 4.13 -3.43 -4.41
N TYR A 50 3.28 -4.23 -3.77
CA TYR A 50 3.23 -5.68 -3.97
C TYR A 50 1.88 -6.03 -4.55
N ARG A 51 1.85 -6.86 -5.59
CA ARG A 51 0.61 -7.35 -6.19
C ARG A 51 0.57 -8.87 -6.14
N GLY A 52 -0.63 -9.41 -6.01
CA GLY A 52 -0.93 -10.82 -6.15
C GLY A 52 -2.26 -11.01 -6.88
N ILE A 53 -2.51 -12.22 -7.35
CA ILE A 53 -3.79 -12.62 -7.94
C ILE A 53 -4.37 -13.70 -7.03
N LEU A 54 -5.61 -13.50 -6.60
CA LEU A 54 -6.39 -14.49 -5.86
C LEU A 54 -7.38 -15.14 -6.83
N HIS A 55 -7.28 -16.45 -7.02
CA HIS A 55 -8.26 -17.23 -7.79
C HIS A 55 -9.27 -17.87 -6.82
N ILE A 56 -10.56 -17.54 -6.99
CA ILE A 56 -11.65 -18.08 -6.17
C ILE A 56 -12.40 -19.13 -6.97
N GLN A 57 -12.55 -20.32 -6.40
CA GLN A 57 -13.40 -21.36 -6.95
C GLN A 57 -14.78 -21.28 -6.29
N GLY A 58 -15.83 -21.11 -7.10
CA GLY A 58 -17.20 -20.99 -6.61
C GLY A 58 -17.58 -19.56 -6.19
N GLN A 59 -18.52 -19.45 -5.27
CA GLN A 59 -19.08 -18.16 -4.84
C GLN A 59 -18.16 -17.46 -3.82
N PRO A 60 -17.80 -16.18 -4.03
CA PRO A 60 -17.04 -15.41 -3.05
C PRO A 60 -17.76 -15.31 -1.71
N ARG A 61 -16.99 -15.24 -0.64
CA ARG A 61 -17.48 -15.04 0.73
C ARG A 61 -16.71 -13.93 1.39
N ASP A 62 -17.36 -13.30 2.36
CA ASP A 62 -16.70 -12.36 3.26
C ASP A 62 -15.48 -13.02 3.88
N SER A 63 -14.40 -12.27 3.97
CA SER A 63 -13.10 -12.76 4.40
C SER A 63 -12.31 -11.67 5.11
N PHE A 64 -11.06 -11.97 5.43
CA PHE A 64 -10.14 -11.05 6.08
C PHE A 64 -8.75 -11.15 5.45
N VAL A 65 -8.14 -10.02 5.13
CA VAL A 65 -6.72 -9.96 4.77
C VAL A 65 -5.92 -9.90 6.07
N HIS A 66 -5.10 -10.91 6.33
CA HIS A 66 -4.21 -10.98 7.49
C HIS A 66 -2.76 -10.68 7.06
N PRO A 67 -2.26 -9.44 7.24
CA PRO A 67 -0.93 -9.01 6.81
C PRO A 67 0.20 -9.48 7.76
N LYS A 68 0.18 -10.76 8.14
CA LYS A 68 1.22 -11.34 9.01
C LYS A 68 2.58 -11.27 8.32
N GLY A 69 3.59 -10.78 9.04
CA GLY A 69 4.94 -10.60 8.51
C GLY A 69 5.12 -9.32 7.67
N TRP A 70 4.07 -8.53 7.45
CA TRP A 70 4.17 -7.24 6.77
C TRP A 70 4.55 -6.15 7.78
N GLY A 71 5.00 -4.99 7.28
CA GLY A 71 5.35 -3.84 8.11
C GLY A 71 4.15 -2.95 8.42
N LYS A 72 3.98 -1.92 7.60
CA LYS A 72 2.91 -0.91 7.69
C LYS A 72 2.56 -0.44 6.29
N GLY A 73 1.28 -0.26 6.00
CA GLY A 73 0.86 0.19 4.68
C GLY A 73 -0.65 0.27 4.51
N VAL A 74 -1.07 0.22 3.25
CA VAL A 74 -2.47 0.16 2.82
C VAL A 74 -2.70 -1.09 1.97
N CYS A 75 -3.90 -1.66 2.04
CA CYS A 75 -4.28 -2.79 1.19
C CYS A 75 -5.32 -2.34 0.17
N LEU A 76 -5.13 -2.73 -1.08
CA LEU A 76 -6.06 -2.50 -2.17
C LEU A 76 -6.55 -3.85 -2.69
N VAL A 77 -7.85 -4.00 -2.89
CA VAL A 77 -8.46 -5.19 -3.52
C VAL A 77 -9.35 -4.72 -4.65
N ASN A 78 -9.11 -5.20 -5.88
CA ASN A 78 -9.86 -4.83 -7.08
C ASN A 78 -10.04 -3.29 -7.24
N GLY A 79 -8.97 -2.53 -6.98
CA GLY A 79 -8.95 -1.06 -7.07
C GLY A 79 -9.62 -0.32 -5.91
N LYS A 80 -10.15 -1.03 -4.90
CA LYS A 80 -10.78 -0.45 -3.70
C LYS A 80 -9.81 -0.44 -2.53
N ASN A 81 -9.76 0.66 -1.78
CA ASN A 81 -8.91 0.77 -0.60
C ASN A 81 -9.57 0.11 0.61
N LEU A 82 -9.01 -1.02 1.03
CA LEU A 82 -9.48 -1.83 2.16
C LEU A 82 -9.13 -1.19 3.50
N GLY A 83 -8.13 -0.30 3.52
CA GLY A 83 -7.70 0.42 4.71
C GLY A 83 -6.22 0.25 5.02
N ARG A 84 -5.86 0.72 6.21
CA ARG A 84 -4.47 0.77 6.71
C ARG A 84 -4.21 -0.44 7.58
N TYR A 85 -3.04 -1.06 7.43
CA TYR A 85 -2.54 -2.07 8.35
C TYR A 85 -1.26 -1.60 9.02
N TRP A 86 -1.01 -2.09 10.22
CA TRP A 86 0.24 -1.86 10.93
C TRP A 86 0.52 -3.02 11.89
N LYS A 87 1.72 -3.60 11.80
CA LYS A 87 2.18 -4.68 12.67
C LYS A 87 2.06 -4.43 14.19
N LEU A 88 1.88 -3.19 14.62
CA LEU A 88 1.73 -2.85 16.05
C LEU A 88 0.36 -3.23 16.62
N GLY A 89 -0.63 -3.52 15.77
CA GLY A 89 -1.97 -3.85 16.24
C GLY A 89 -2.72 -2.64 16.83
N PRO A 90 -3.82 -2.85 17.60
CA PRO A 90 -4.39 -4.17 17.95
C PRO A 90 -5.14 -4.84 16.81
N GLN A 91 -5.45 -4.11 15.73
CA GLN A 91 -6.09 -4.69 14.55
C GLN A 91 -5.10 -5.58 13.78
N GLU A 92 -5.39 -6.87 13.70
CA GLU A 92 -4.53 -7.85 13.02
C GLU A 92 -5.02 -8.22 11.61
N ALA A 93 -6.26 -7.89 11.25
CA ALA A 93 -6.82 -8.21 9.95
C ALA A 93 -7.75 -7.12 9.41
N LEU A 94 -7.84 -7.04 8.08
CA LEU A 94 -8.73 -6.12 7.36
C LEU A 94 -9.92 -6.91 6.82
N TYR A 95 -11.13 -6.52 7.21
CA TYR A 95 -12.36 -7.12 6.68
C TYR A 95 -12.47 -6.88 5.17
N LEU A 96 -12.71 -7.95 4.42
CA LEU A 96 -12.88 -7.96 2.98
C LEU A 96 -14.28 -8.48 2.62
N PRO A 97 -15.20 -7.59 2.19
CA PRO A 97 -16.53 -7.99 1.77
C PRO A 97 -16.50 -8.86 0.52
N ALA A 98 -17.36 -9.87 0.43
CA ALA A 98 -17.56 -10.70 -0.75
C ALA A 98 -17.87 -9.87 -2.00
N SER A 99 -18.59 -8.75 -1.84
CA SER A 99 -18.95 -7.83 -2.92
C SER A 99 -17.78 -7.04 -3.53
N TRP A 100 -16.57 -7.20 -2.99
CA TRP A 100 -15.35 -6.62 -3.52
C TRP A 100 -14.49 -7.62 -4.28
N LEU A 101 -14.82 -8.91 -4.22
CA LEU A 101 -14.09 -10.03 -4.83
C LEU A 101 -14.61 -10.35 -6.23
#